data_AF-A0ABD5YQ32-F1
#
_entry.id   AF-A0ABD5YQ32-F1
#
_cell.length_a   1.000
_cell.length_b   1.000
_cell.length_c   1.000
_cell.angle_alpha   90.00
_cell.angle_beta   90.00
_cell.angle_gamma   90.00
#
_symmetry.space_group_name_H-M   'P 1'
#
loop_
_entity.id
_entity.type
_entity.pdbx_description
1 polymer ?
#
loop_
_entity_poly.entity_id
_entity_poly.type
_entity_poly.pdbx_seq_one_letter_code
_entity_poly.pdbx_strand_id
1 'polypeptide(L)' 'MVPDSAPASDTRGDSEVMVSVDSDQLVIADVSRDGAWLTMPVSEAAVLQDWR' A
#
# COMPACT_ATOMS: atom_id res chain seq x y z
N MET A 1 7.98 19.10 17.36
CA MET A 1 7.43 17.78 17.01
C MET A 1 8.01 17.45 15.64
N VAL A 2 8.93 16.49 15.56
CA VAL A 2 9.51 16.07 14.28
C VAL A 2 8.51 15.06 13.69
N PRO A 3 8.09 15.17 12.42
CA PRO A 3 7.25 14.15 11.83
C PRO A 3 8.04 12.84 11.83
N ASP A 4 7.38 11.75 12.18
CA ASP A 4 7.95 10.41 12.07
C ASP A 4 8.16 10.11 10.59
N SER A 5 9.38 10.36 10.11
CA SER A 5 9.75 10.09 8.73
C SER A 5 10.13 8.63 8.65
N ALA A 6 9.26 7.82 8.04
CA ALA A 6 9.58 6.43 7.72
C ALA A 6 10.93 6.38 6.96
N PRO A 7 11.83 5.45 7.31
CA PRO A 7 13.11 5.35 6.63
C PRO A 7 12.88 5.04 5.15
N ALA A 8 13.55 5.78 4.27
CA ALA A 8 13.54 5.51 2.84
C ALA A 8 14.10 4.10 2.60
N SER A 9 13.24 3.18 2.18
CA SER A 9 13.66 1.87 1.70
C SER A 9 14.52 2.05 0.45
N ASP A 10 15.73 1.52 0.49
CA ASP A 10 16.70 1.61 -0.61
C ASP A 10 16.31 0.57 -1.67
N THR A 11 15.23 0.83 -2.39
CA THR A 11 14.60 -0.11 -3.32
C THR A 11 14.96 0.22 -4.75
N ARG A 12 16.19 -0.12 -5.12
CA ARG A 12 16.68 -0.08 -6.51
C ARG A 12 16.08 -1.25 -7.30
N GLY A 13 14.76 -1.24 -7.49
CA GLY A 13 14.03 -2.24 -8.26
C GLY A 13 12.56 -2.47 -7.88
N ASP A 14 12.13 -2.08 -6.67
CA ASP A 14 10.73 -2.23 -6.27
C ASP A 14 9.98 -0.96 -6.64
N SER A 15 8.93 -1.10 -7.46
CA SER A 15 7.92 -0.03 -7.60
C SER A 15 7.44 0.34 -6.21
N GLU A 16 7.52 1.63 -5.88
CA GLU A 16 6.87 2.15 -4.68
C GLU A 16 5.36 1.98 -4.86
N VAL A 17 4.73 1.33 -3.88
CA VAL A 17 3.28 1.08 -3.87
C VAL A 17 2.70 1.79 -2.65
N MET A 18 1.62 2.53 -2.86
CA MET A 18 0.83 3.12 -1.80
C MET A 18 -0.44 2.31 -1.58
N VAL A 19 -0.82 2.15 -0.32
CA VAL A 19 -2.04 1.46 0.07
C VAL A 19 -2.89 2.37 0.95
N SER A 20 -4.19 2.45 0.65
CA SER A 20 -5.16 3.22 1.43
C SER A 20 -6.48 2.46 1.55
N VAL A 21 -7.28 2.82 2.54
CA VAL A 21 -8.66 2.31 2.69
C VAL A 21 -9.63 3.45 2.38
N ASP A 22 -10.55 3.22 1.45
CA ASP A 22 -11.69 4.09 1.18
C ASP A 22 -12.98 3.33 1.50
N SER A 23 -13.65 3.74 2.57
CA SER A 23 -14.84 3.08 3.11
C SER A 23 -14.58 1.58 3.33
N ASP A 24 -15.10 0.71 2.48
CA ASP A 24 -14.95 -0.76 2.56
C ASP A 24 -14.03 -1.34 1.47
N GLN A 25 -13.26 -0.50 0.79
CA GLN A 25 -12.34 -0.87 -0.29
C GLN A 25 -10.89 -0.62 0.10
N LEU A 26 -10.05 -1.63 -0.11
CA LEU A 26 -8.60 -1.49 -0.10
C LEU A 26 -8.16 -1.04 -1.49
N VAL A 27 -7.45 0.08 -1.58
CA VAL A 27 -6.87 0.61 -2.81
C VAL A 27 -5.36 0.40 -2.77
N ILE A 28 -4.81 -0.21 -3.82
CA ILE A 28 -3.37 -0.42 -4.00
C ILE A 28 -2.96 0.28 -5.29
N ALA A 29 -2.08 1.27 -5.20
CA ALA A 29 -1.64 2.06 -6.34
C ALA A 29 -0.11 1.96 -6.52
N ASP A 30 0.33 1.62 -7.74
CA ASP A 30 1.71 1.84 -8.15
C ASP A 30 1.88 3.34 -8.43
N VAL A 31 2.60 4.04 -7.55
CA VAL A 31 2.74 5.51 -7.65
C VAL A 31 3.71 5.93 -8.76
N SER A 32 4.40 4.97 -9.39
CA SER A 32 5.30 5.24 -10.51
C SER A 32 4.58 5.35 -11.86
N ARG A 33 3.29 4.95 -11.94
CA ARG A 33 2.52 4.92 -13.19
C ARG A 33 1.09 5.44 -13.01
N ASP A 34 0.71 6.36 -13.87
CA ASP A 34 -0.66 6.84 -13.92
C ASP A 34 -1.62 5.72 -14.31
N GLY A 35 -2.74 5.64 -13.57
CA GLY A 35 -3.80 4.66 -13.84
C GLY A 35 -3.45 3.22 -13.47
N ALA A 36 -2.31 2.96 -12.83
CA ALA A 36 -1.91 1.63 -12.35
C ALA A 36 -2.36 1.42 -10.90
N TRP A 37 -3.62 1.03 -10.71
CA TRP A 37 -4.19 0.74 -9.40
C TRP A 37 -5.15 -0.44 -9.45
N LEU A 38 -5.34 -1.06 -8.28
CA LEU A 38 -6.28 -2.15 -8.06
C LEU A 38 -7.08 -1.89 -6.78
N THR A 39 -8.30 -2.43 -6.73
CA THR A 39 -9.15 -2.41 -5.54
C THR A 39 -9.68 -3.78 -5.21
N MET A 40 -9.88 -4.02 -3.92
CA MET A 40 -10.61 -5.18 -3.41
C MET A 40 -11.42 -4.83 -2.16
N PRO A 41 -12.51 -5.55 -1.85
CA PRO A 41 -13.17 -5.41 -0.57
C PRO A 41 -12.22 -5.67 0.60
N VAL A 42 -12.29 -4.87 1.65
CA VAL A 42 -11.46 -5.05 2.86
C VAL A 42 -11.68 -6.43 3.50
N SER A 43 -12.89 -6.99 3.37
CA SER A 43 -13.21 -8.35 3.84
C SER A 43 -12.44 -9.46 3.13
N GLU A 44 -11.87 -9.19 1.96
CA GLU A 44 -11.08 -10.14 1.18
C GLU A 44 -9.56 -9.91 1.35
N ALA A 45 -9.16 -8.80 1.99
CA ALA A 45 -7.76 -8.50 2.24
C ALA A 45 -7.19 -9.46 3.31
N ALA A 46 -5.99 -9.97 3.06
CA ALA A 46 -5.31 -10.81 4.04
C ALA A 46 -4.95 -10.00 5.29
N VAL A 47 -5.29 -10.52 6.47
CA VAL A 47 -4.89 -9.91 7.74
C VAL A 47 -3.46 -10.35 8.04
N LEU A 48 -2.58 -9.42 8.40
CA LEU A 48 -1.17 -9.71 8.71
C LEU A 48 -0.99 -10.77 9.81
N GLN A 49 -1.97 -10.96 10.70
CA GLN A 49 -1.93 -11.99 11.73
C GLN A 49 -2.04 -13.42 11.15
N ASP A 50 -2.56 -13.56 9.93
CA ASP A 50 -2.67 -14.83 9.21
C ASP A 50 -1.41 -15.17 8.41
N TRP A 51 -0.47 -14.23 8.31
CA TRP A 51 0.84 -14.43 7.68
C TRP A 51 1.87 -14.84 8.75
N ARG A 52 1.83 -16.11 9.16
CA ARG A 52 2.89 -16.73 9.98
C ARG A 52 3.96 -17.41 9.14
#